data_AF-A0A7C3KF53-F1
#
_entry.id   AF-A0A7C3KF53-F1
#
_cell.length_a   1.000
_cell.length_b   1.000
_cell.length_c   1.000
_cell.angle_alpha   90.00
_cell.angle_beta   90.00
_cell.angle_gamma   90.00
#
_symmetry.space_group_name_H-M   'P 1'
#
loop_
_entity.id
_entity.type
_entity.pdbx_description
1 polymer ?
#
loop_
_entity_poly.entity_id
_entity_poly.type
_entity_poly.pdbx_seq_one_letter_code
_entity_poly.pdbx_strand_id
1 'polypeptide(L)'
;MGSQSTAKTIFLLASMVGWLIVGASLIYLFPVIADRLVSSEMTHAWMTTLSRGSYNPMLGWVGGGVALAVTALGNLIWYQRFDGRL
;
A
#
# COMPACT_ATOMS: atom_id res chain seq x y z
N MET A 1 -14.35 -22.96 19.64
CA MET A 1 -13.87 -21.83 18.81
C MET A 1 -15.08 -20.97 18.48
N GLY A 2 -15.13 -19.73 18.97
CA GLY A 2 -16.30 -18.86 18.77
C GLY A 2 -16.52 -18.55 17.30
N SER A 3 -17.76 -18.65 16.82
CA SER A 3 -18.13 -18.37 15.43
C SER A 3 -17.81 -16.92 15.07
N GLN A 4 -16.98 -16.72 14.04
CA GLN A 4 -16.66 -15.40 13.52
C GLN A 4 -17.87 -14.84 12.78
N SER A 5 -18.29 -13.61 13.11
CA SER A 5 -19.43 -12.98 12.42
C SER A 5 -19.08 -12.69 10.96
N THR A 6 -20.07 -12.80 10.07
CA THR A 6 -19.91 -12.47 8.65
C THR A 6 -19.34 -11.07 8.43
N ALA A 7 -19.77 -10.09 9.25
CA ALA A 7 -19.26 -8.72 9.21
C ALA A 7 -17.76 -8.67 9.49
N LYS A 8 -17.27 -9.41 10.50
CA LYS A 8 -15.84 -9.48 10.82
C LYS A 8 -15.04 -10.13 9.69
N THR A 9 -15.59 -11.16 9.05
CA THR A 9 -14.95 -11.79 7.89
C THR A 9 -14.81 -10.81 6.72
N ILE A 10 -15.88 -10.09 6.36
CA ILE A 10 -15.84 -9.09 5.28
C ILE A 10 -14.84 -7.98 5.61
N PHE A 11 -14.84 -7.47 6.84
CA PHE A 11 -13.89 -6.45 7.28
C PHE A 11 -12.44 -6.92 7.12
N LEU A 12 -12.12 -8.13 7.58
CA LEU A 12 -10.77 -8.67 7.47
C LEU A 12 -10.34 -8.85 6.01
N LEU A 13 -11.21 -9.38 5.15
CA LEU A 13 -10.92 -9.54 3.73
C LEU A 13 -10.66 -8.19 3.05
N ALA A 14 -11.49 -7.18 3.33
CA ALA A 14 -11.29 -5.83 2.81
C ALA A 14 -9.98 -5.20 3.33
N SER A 15 -9.66 -5.40 4.61
CA SER A 15 -8.41 -4.96 5.23
C SER A 15 -7.19 -5.62 4.58
N MET A 16 -7.25 -6.92 4.31
CA MET A 16 -6.20 -7.65 3.61
C MET A 16 -5.96 -7.07 2.21
N VAL A 17 -7.02 -6.83 1.43
CA VAL A 17 -6.89 -6.20 0.11
C VAL A 17 -6.27 -4.80 0.22
N GLY A 18 -6.70 -4.00 1.18
CA GLY A 18 -6.12 -2.69 1.46
C GLY A 18 -4.61 -2.76 1.70
N TRP A 19 -4.16 -3.64 2.60
CA TRP A 19 -2.74 -3.81 2.90
C TRP A 19 -1.94 -4.39 1.73
N LEU A 20 -2.53 -5.26 0.91
CA LEU A 20 -1.90 -5.75 -0.33
C LEU A 20 -1.66 -4.62 -1.33
N ILE A 21 -2.61 -3.69 -1.49
CA ILE A 21 -2.45 -2.52 -2.36
C ILE A 21 -1.36 -1.60 -1.83
N VAL A 22 -1.30 -1.39 -0.50
CA VAL A 22 -0.22 -0.62 0.14
C VAL A 22 1.13 -1.26 -0.14
N GLY A 23 1.26 -2.57 0.10
CA GLY A 23 2.51 -3.32 -0.15
C GLY A 23 2.93 -3.26 -1.62
N ALA A 24 2.00 -3.48 -2.55
CA ALA A 24 2.26 -3.38 -3.99
C ALA A 24 2.72 -1.97 -4.39
N SER A 25 2.13 -0.93 -3.79
CA SER A 25 2.51 0.46 -4.05
C SER A 25 3.93 0.76 -3.56
N LEU A 26 4.31 0.24 -2.38
CA LEU A 26 5.68 0.38 -1.85
C LEU A 26 6.71 -0.30 -2.77
N ILE A 27 6.41 -1.50 -3.25
CA ILE A 27 7.26 -2.22 -4.22
C ILE A 27 7.37 -1.42 -5.53
N TYR A 28 6.24 -0.91 -6.03
CA TYR A 28 6.20 -0.11 -7.26
C TYR A 28 7.03 1.18 -7.17
N LEU A 29 7.13 1.77 -5.99
CA LEU A 29 7.91 2.98 -5.72
C LEU A 29 9.40 2.73 -5.53
N PHE A 30 9.80 1.48 -5.29
CA PHE A 30 11.17 1.11 -4.99
C PHE A 30 12.20 1.63 -6.01
N PRO A 31 11.96 1.61 -7.34
CA PRO A 31 12.92 2.17 -8.30
C PRO A 31 13.24 3.64 -8.06
N VAL A 32 12.22 4.47 -7.79
CA VAL A 32 12.42 5.90 -7.49
C VAL A 32 13.10 6.10 -6.14
N ILE A 33 12.75 5.29 -5.15
CA ILE A 33 13.39 5.37 -3.84
C ILE A 33 14.88 5.03 -3.96
N ALA A 34 15.22 3.96 -4.67
CA ALA A 34 16.60 3.57 -4.93
C ALA A 34 17.36 4.64 -5.71
N ASP A 35 16.74 5.20 -6.75
CA ASP A 35 17.33 6.29 -7.55
C ASP A 35 17.62 7.54 -6.72
N ARG A 36 16.73 7.91 -5.81
CA ARG A 36 16.91 9.10 -4.95
C ARG A 36 17.85 8.88 -3.78
N LEU A 37 17.90 7.68 -3.21
CA LEU A 37 18.72 7.39 -2.03
C LEU A 37 20.15 6.97 -2.40
N VAL A 38 20.30 6.17 -3.45
CA VAL A 38 21.61 5.65 -3.88
C VAL A 38 22.23 6.55 -4.95
N SER A 39 21.42 7.13 -5.84
CA SER A 39 21.83 8.10 -6.86
C SER A 39 23.05 7.68 -7.68
N SER A 40 23.03 6.45 -8.18
CA SER A 40 24.11 5.87 -8.99
C SER A 40 23.76 5.84 -10.48
N GLU A 41 24.76 5.69 -11.35
CA GLU A 41 24.53 5.49 -12.78
C GLU A 41 23.60 4.32 -13.08
N MET A 42 23.73 3.22 -12.32
CA MET A 42 22.89 2.05 -12.46
C MET A 42 21.42 2.34 -12.13
N THR A 43 21.14 3.10 -11.06
CA THR A 43 19.76 3.45 -10.69
C THR A 43 19.13 4.43 -11.68
N HIS A 44 19.91 5.39 -12.19
CA HIS A 44 19.45 6.32 -13.22
C HIS A 44 19.16 5.60 -14.56
N ALA A 45 20.00 4.64 -14.95
CA ALA A 45 19.78 3.82 -16.15
C ALA A 45 18.52 2.94 -16.01
N TRP A 46 18.29 2.38 -14.81
CA TRP A 46 17.08 1.62 -14.51
C TRP A 46 15.83 2.49 -14.64
N MET A 47 15.82 3.68 -14.04
CA MET A 47 14.73 4.65 -14.14
C MET A 47 14.48 5.10 -15.58
N THR A 48 15.53 5.35 -16.35
CA THR A 48 15.42 5.71 -17.78
C THR A 48 14.77 4.59 -18.57
N THR A 49 15.13 3.34 -18.29
CA THR A 49 14.55 2.16 -18.95
C THR A 49 13.07 2.02 -18.60
N LEU A 50 12.70 2.16 -17.33
CA LEU A 50 11.31 2.10 -16.87
C LEU A 50 10.46 3.23 -17.48
N SER A 51 11.02 4.43 -17.58
CA SER A 51 10.32 5.60 -18.13
C SER A 51 9.94 5.42 -19.61
N ARG A 52 10.68 4.60 -20.37
CA ARG A 52 10.30 4.22 -21.74
C ARG A 52 9.09 3.28 -21.78
N GLY A 53 8.83 2.54 -20.70
CA GLY A 53 7.76 1.55 -20.57
C GLY A 53 6.47 2.08 -19.92
N SER A 54 6.25 3.40 -19.91
CA SER A 54 5.09 4.04 -19.27
C SER A 54 5.06 3.99 -17.73
N TYR A 55 6.20 3.72 -17.08
CA TYR A 55 6.29 3.78 -15.63
C TYR A 55 5.94 5.20 -15.12
N ASN A 56 5.01 5.29 -14.19
CA ASN A 56 4.58 6.54 -13.58
C ASN A 56 4.57 6.42 -12.05
N PRO A 57 5.62 6.88 -11.36
CA PRO A 57 5.73 6.74 -9.90
C PRO A 57 4.63 7.46 -9.13
N MET A 58 3.93 8.44 -9.72
CA MET A 58 2.78 9.07 -9.08
C MET A 58 1.63 8.09 -8.82
N LEU A 59 1.49 7.02 -9.60
CA LEU A 59 0.49 5.99 -9.35
C LEU A 59 0.73 5.29 -8.01
N GLY A 60 1.99 4.94 -7.72
CA GLY A 60 2.35 4.36 -6.42
C GLY A 60 2.22 5.36 -5.28
N TRP A 61 2.58 6.63 -5.51
CA TRP A 61 2.55 7.65 -4.47
C TRP A 61 1.12 8.02 -4.07
N VAL A 62 0.29 8.38 -5.06
CA VAL A 62 -1.11 8.80 -4.83
C VAL A 62 -1.98 7.59 -4.52
N GLY A 63 -1.91 6.54 -5.34
CA GLY A 63 -2.73 5.33 -5.16
C GLY A 63 -2.39 4.61 -3.86
N GLY A 64 -1.09 4.42 -3.58
CA GLY A 64 -0.62 3.83 -2.33
C GLY A 64 -0.93 4.67 -1.10
N GLY A 65 -0.75 5.99 -1.19
CA GLY A 65 -1.07 6.91 -0.10
C GLY A 65 -2.56 6.92 0.27
N VAL A 66 -3.44 6.96 -0.74
CA VAL A 66 -4.89 6.87 -0.54
C VAL A 66 -5.27 5.50 0.05
N ALA A 67 -4.74 4.41 -0.50
CA ALA A 67 -4.99 3.06 0.01
C ALA A 67 -4.54 2.93 1.47
N LEU A 68 -3.37 3.48 1.82
CA LEU A 68 -2.86 3.49 3.20
C LEU A 68 -3.79 4.26 4.12
N ALA A 69 -4.19 5.48 3.76
CA ALA A 69 -5.06 6.30 4.59
C ALA A 69 -6.42 5.62 4.83
N VAL A 70 -7.06 5.12 3.77
CA VAL A 70 -8.36 4.43 3.87
C VAL A 70 -8.23 3.15 4.69
N THR A 71 -7.20 2.34 4.45
CA THR A 71 -6.99 1.08 5.17
C THR A 71 -6.71 1.33 6.64
N ALA A 72 -5.82 2.26 6.97
CA ALA A 72 -5.46 2.58 8.35
C ALA A 72 -6.65 3.15 9.12
N LEU A 73 -7.36 4.12 8.56
CA LEU A 73 -8.55 4.72 9.18
C LEU A 73 -9.68 3.71 9.33
N GLY A 74 -9.93 2.89 8.30
CA GLY A 74 -10.95 1.84 8.35
C GLY A 74 -10.66 0.79 9.44
N ASN A 75 -9.39 0.36 9.56
CA ASN A 75 -8.98 -0.54 10.64
C ASN A 75 -9.11 0.13 12.00
N LEU A 76 -8.65 1.37 12.15
CA LEU A 76 -8.76 2.14 13.38
C LEU A 76 -10.22 2.15 13.84
N ILE A 77 -11.12 2.71 13.01
CA ILE A 77 -12.56 2.86 13.31
C ILE A 77 -13.18 1.51 13.68
N TRP A 78 -12.84 0.43 12.96
CA TRP A 78 -13.36 -0.90 13.26
C TRP A 78 -12.95 -1.36 14.66
N TYR A 79 -11.66 -1.27 14.99
CA TYR A 79 -11.15 -1.72 16.29
C TYR A 79 -11.70 -0.88 17.45
N GLN A 80 -11.85 0.44 17.27
CA GLN A 80 -12.47 1.30 18.29
C GLN A 80 -13.92 0.89 18.56
N ARG A 81 -14.70 0.65 17.49
CA ARG A 81 -16.16 0.54 17.58
C ARG A 81 -16.67 -0.87 17.85
N PHE A 82 -16.01 -1.89 17.31
CA PHE A 82 -16.52 -3.26 17.32
C PHE A 82 -15.72 -4.22 18.20
N ASP A 83 -14.41 -3.97 18.37
CA ASP A 83 -13.57 -4.84 19.20
C ASP A 83 -13.21 -4.19 20.55
N GLY A 84 -13.52 -2.90 20.76
CA GLY A 84 -13.21 -2.15 21.99
C GLY A 84 -11.71 -2.06 22.28
N ARG A 85 -10.88 -2.19 21.24
CA ARG A 85 -9.41 -2.19 21.34
C ARG A 85 -8.85 -0.87 20.84
N LEU A 86 -8.21 -0.13 21.76
CA LEU A 86 -7.30 0.98 21.53
C LEU A 86 -6.33 1.10 22.70
#